data_AF-A0A9E5L015-F1
#
_entry.id   AF-A0A9E5L015-F1
#
_cell.length_a   1.000
_cell.length_b   1.000
_cell.length_c   1.000
_cell.angle_alpha   90.00
_cell.angle_beta   90.00
_cell.angle_gamma   90.00
#
_symmetry.space_group_name_H-M   'P 1'
#
loop_
_entity.id
_entity.type
_entity.pdbx_description
1 polymer ?
#
loop_
_entity_poly.entity_id
_entity_poly.type
_entity_poly.pdbx_seq_one_letter_code
_entity_poly.pdbx_strand_id
1 'polypeptide(L)'
;MKVHVEITDAIEPIGAGIGAILQVREVLRVLQQHELRPMDLQNKALFLAARIIELVGMAKGKAADELALKTLKSGKAWGKMQEIIKAQHGNPNIKSEQLELAKIKKEIKAEKDGRVKSIDMKVLNVVARTLGAPIDLKA
;
A
#
# COMPACT_ATOMS: atom_id res chain seq x y z
N MET A 1 1.88 28.85 -1.16
CA MET A 1 1.78 27.37 -1.02
C MET A 1 0.32 27.00 -1.29
N LYS A 2 0.04 26.14 -2.28
CA LYS A 2 -1.32 25.61 -2.51
C LYS A 2 -1.49 24.36 -1.65
N VAL A 3 -2.60 24.27 -0.92
CA VAL A 3 -2.93 23.13 -0.05
C VAL A 3 -4.29 22.60 -0.46
N HIS A 4 -4.40 21.28 -0.56
CA HIS A 4 -5.65 20.56 -0.81
C HIS A 4 -5.76 19.45 0.23
N VAL A 5 -6.96 19.26 0.78
CA VAL A 5 -7.20 18.31 1.88
C VAL A 5 -8.28 17.33 1.45
N GLU A 6 -7.99 16.04 1.62
CA GLU A 6 -8.94 14.95 1.39
C GLU A 6 -9.22 14.24 2.71
N ILE A 7 -10.50 14.14 3.08
CA ILE A 7 -10.93 13.33 4.21
C ILE A 7 -11.24 11.93 3.68
N THR A 8 -10.64 10.91 4.28
CA THR A 8 -10.82 9.52 3.85
C THR A 8 -11.11 8.64 5.05
N ASP A 9 -11.90 7.60 4.83
CA ASP A 9 -12.23 6.65 5.89
C ASP A 9 -10.99 5.88 6.36
N ALA A 10 -11.00 5.59 7.67
CA ALA A 10 -9.96 4.84 8.38
C ALA A 10 -10.61 3.85 9.37
N ILE A 11 -11.67 3.17 8.92
CA ILE A 11 -12.44 2.20 9.72
C ILE A 11 -11.82 0.80 9.73
N GLU A 12 -10.90 0.52 8.81
CA GLU A 12 -10.20 -0.75 8.65
C GLU A 12 -8.79 -0.52 8.08
N PRO A 13 -7.89 -1.53 8.13
CA PRO A 13 -6.59 -1.42 7.51
C PRO A 13 -6.72 -1.21 6.00
N ILE A 14 -5.81 -0.44 5.42
CA ILE A 14 -5.65 -0.37 3.97
C ILE A 14 -4.65 -1.45 3.58
N GLY A 15 -5.05 -2.36 2.71
CA GLY A 15 -4.36 -3.62 2.48
C GLY A 15 -4.51 -4.58 3.65
N ALA A 16 -3.78 -5.69 3.58
CA ALA A 16 -3.78 -6.75 4.58
C ALA A 16 -2.49 -6.78 5.43
N GLY A 17 -1.45 -6.03 5.05
CA GLY A 17 -0.16 -6.01 5.72
C GLY A 17 -0.05 -4.96 6.82
N ILE A 18 0.21 -5.40 8.06
CA ILE A 18 0.56 -4.51 9.18
C ILE A 18 1.97 -4.87 9.64
N GLY A 19 2.90 -3.94 9.50
CA GLY A 19 4.34 -4.18 9.71
C GLY A 19 5.16 -3.81 8.47
N ALA A 20 6.41 -3.45 8.68
CA ALA A 20 7.23 -2.79 7.66
C ALA A 20 7.37 -3.65 6.38
N ILE A 21 7.79 -4.91 6.50
CA ILE A 21 8.00 -5.75 5.30
C ILE A 21 6.69 -6.09 4.58
N LEU A 22 5.60 -6.29 5.34
CA LEU A 22 4.29 -6.63 4.78
C LEU A 22 3.74 -5.47 3.96
N GLN A 23 3.84 -4.25 4.49
CA GLN A 23 3.42 -3.02 3.80
C GLN A 23 4.27 -2.76 2.54
N VAL A 24 5.59 -2.95 2.63
CA VAL A 24 6.47 -2.80 1.45
C VAL A 24 6.09 -3.83 0.38
N ARG A 25 5.80 -5.09 0.75
CA ARG A 25 5.35 -6.11 -0.21
C ARG A 25 4.10 -5.67 -0.94
N GLU A 26 3.12 -5.12 -0.22
CA GLU A 26 1.87 -4.66 -0.81
C GLU A 26 2.04 -3.47 -1.74
N VAL A 27 2.85 -2.48 -1.35
CA VAL A 27 3.19 -1.34 -2.22
C VAL A 27 3.90 -1.82 -3.49
N LEU A 28 4.87 -2.73 -3.36
CA LEU A 28 5.54 -3.33 -4.52
C LEU A 28 4.56 -4.10 -5.40
N ARG A 29 3.63 -4.88 -4.83
CA ARG A 29 2.59 -5.58 -5.60
C ARG A 29 1.72 -4.62 -6.39
N VAL A 30 1.32 -3.49 -5.80
CA VAL A 30 0.54 -2.46 -6.52
C VAL A 30 1.34 -1.89 -7.68
N LEU A 31 2.58 -1.42 -7.44
CA LEU A 31 3.43 -0.81 -8.46
C LEU A 31 3.79 -1.79 -9.58
N GLN A 32 4.08 -3.04 -9.23
CA GLN A 32 4.44 -4.12 -10.16
C GLN A 32 3.22 -4.76 -10.84
N GLN A 33 2.00 -4.27 -10.58
CA GLN A 33 0.74 -4.83 -11.10
C GLN A 33 0.57 -6.33 -10.84
N HIS A 34 1.06 -6.79 -9.68
CA HIS A 34 0.93 -8.18 -9.25
C HIS A 34 -0.55 -8.56 -9.06
N GLU A 35 -0.89 -9.83 -9.27
CA GLU A 35 -2.27 -10.34 -9.15
C GLU A 35 -2.82 -10.23 -7.72
N LEU A 36 -1.97 -10.49 -6.71
CA LEU A 36 -2.29 -10.40 -5.28
C LEU A 36 -2.23 -8.97 -4.70
N ARG A 37 -2.32 -7.92 -5.53
CA ARG A 37 -2.22 -6.54 -5.01
C ARG A 37 -3.50 -6.14 -4.26
N PRO A 38 -3.40 -5.44 -3.12
CA PRO A 38 -4.57 -4.90 -2.42
C PRO A 38 -5.22 -3.79 -3.25
N MET A 39 -6.46 -4.04 -3.67
CA MET A 39 -7.19 -3.14 -4.57
C MET A 39 -7.64 -1.85 -3.87
N ASP A 40 -7.96 -1.92 -2.59
CA ASP A 40 -8.27 -0.78 -1.75
C ASP A 40 -7.06 0.17 -1.61
N LEU A 41 -5.85 -0.36 -1.36
CA LEU A 41 -4.61 0.42 -1.38
C LEU A 41 -4.38 1.07 -2.74
N GLN A 42 -4.52 0.31 -3.82
CA GLN A 42 -4.39 0.85 -5.17
C GLN A 42 -5.38 1.99 -5.43
N ASN A 43 -6.65 1.79 -5.10
CA ASN A 43 -7.71 2.75 -5.37
C ASN A 43 -7.51 4.03 -4.56
N LYS A 44 -7.13 3.92 -3.27
CA LYS A 44 -6.83 5.08 -2.44
C LYS A 44 -5.60 5.84 -2.95
N ALA A 45 -4.55 5.12 -3.36
CA ALA A 45 -3.36 5.73 -3.94
C ALA A 45 -3.66 6.46 -5.26
N LEU A 46 -4.48 5.86 -6.14
CA LEU A 46 -4.91 6.48 -7.40
C LEU A 46 -5.78 7.73 -7.16
N PHE A 47 -6.70 7.66 -6.19
CA PHE A 47 -7.51 8.80 -5.79
C PHE A 47 -6.64 9.98 -5.36
N LEU A 48 -5.69 9.76 -4.45
CA LEU A 48 -4.78 10.81 -3.99
C LEU A 48 -3.85 11.31 -5.11
N ALA A 49 -3.34 10.42 -5.96
CA ALA A 49 -2.51 10.78 -7.10
C ALA A 49 -3.26 11.69 -8.10
N ALA A 50 -4.53 11.42 -8.36
CA ALA A 50 -5.37 12.27 -9.21
C ALA A 50 -5.51 13.69 -8.64
N ARG A 51 -5.72 13.83 -7.32
CA ARG A 51 -5.76 15.16 -6.66
C ARG A 51 -4.44 15.91 -6.76
N ILE A 52 -3.31 15.20 -6.65
CA ILE A 52 -1.99 15.81 -6.87
C ILE A 52 -1.84 16.27 -8.33
N ILE A 53 -2.22 15.45 -9.31
CA ILE A 53 -2.22 15.80 -10.75
C ILE A 53 -3.06 17.06 -11.02
N GLU A 54 -4.23 17.17 -10.38
CA GLU A 54 -5.08 18.36 -10.46
C GLU A 54 -4.42 19.58 -9.82
N LEU A 55 -3.84 19.41 -8.64
CA LEU A 55 -3.20 20.49 -7.87
C LEU A 55 -2.05 21.13 -8.65
N VAL A 56 -1.28 20.32 -9.39
CA VAL A 56 -0.17 20.79 -10.23
C VAL A 56 -0.60 21.24 -11.63
N GLY A 57 -1.89 21.13 -11.97
CA GLY A 57 -2.46 21.61 -13.23
C GLY A 57 -2.19 20.74 -14.46
N MET A 58 -1.86 19.46 -14.28
CA MET A 58 -1.56 18.55 -15.40
C MET A 58 -2.81 17.98 -16.08
N ALA A 59 -3.89 17.74 -15.33
CA ALA A 59 -5.20 17.29 -15.82
C ALA A 59 -6.29 17.64 -14.79
N LYS A 60 -7.57 17.47 -15.15
CA LYS A 60 -8.72 17.74 -14.26
C LYS A 60 -9.82 16.69 -14.38
N GLY A 61 -10.52 16.44 -13.26
CA GLY A 61 -11.63 15.51 -13.17
C GLY A 61 -11.24 14.12 -13.69
N LYS A 62 -12.11 13.55 -14.53
CA LYS A 62 -11.91 12.23 -15.13
C LYS A 62 -10.56 12.06 -15.84
N ALA A 63 -10.04 13.12 -16.48
CA ALA A 63 -8.75 13.05 -17.16
C ALA A 63 -7.57 12.89 -16.17
N ALA A 64 -7.68 13.42 -14.95
CA ALA A 64 -6.68 13.23 -13.91
C ALA A 64 -6.71 11.79 -13.36
N ASP A 65 -7.92 11.25 -13.14
CA ASP A 65 -8.12 9.86 -12.73
C ASP A 65 -7.56 8.87 -13.78
N GLU A 66 -7.87 9.10 -15.06
CA GLU A 66 -7.36 8.30 -16.17
C GLU A 66 -5.84 8.41 -16.31
N LEU A 67 -5.27 9.59 -16.11
CA LEU A 67 -3.81 9.79 -16.14
C LEU A 67 -3.10 9.05 -15.01
N ALA A 68 -3.64 9.11 -13.79
CA ALA A 68 -3.11 8.37 -12.64
C ALA A 68 -3.14 6.85 -12.93
N LEU A 69 -4.29 6.34 -13.37
CA LEU A 69 -4.48 4.93 -13.68
C LEU A 69 -3.56 4.45 -14.81
N LYS A 70 -3.46 5.23 -15.89
CA LYS A 70 -2.58 4.94 -17.02
C LYS A 70 -1.11 4.90 -16.58
N THR A 71 -0.69 5.83 -15.72
CA THR A 71 0.68 5.90 -15.20
C THR A 71 1.05 4.67 -14.36
N LEU A 72 0.12 4.18 -13.55
CA LEU A 72 0.29 2.94 -12.80
C LEU A 72 0.33 1.72 -13.75
N LYS A 73 -0.71 1.54 -14.57
CA LYS A 73 -0.88 0.36 -15.43
C LYS A 73 0.20 0.23 -16.51
N SER A 74 0.72 1.34 -17.01
CA SER A 74 1.80 1.30 -18.01
C SER A 74 3.18 0.98 -17.41
N GLY A 75 3.28 0.76 -16.09
CA GLY A 75 4.55 0.53 -15.41
C GLY A 75 5.43 1.77 -15.22
N LYS A 76 4.96 2.97 -15.61
CA LYS A 76 5.73 4.22 -15.44
C LYS A 76 5.93 4.54 -13.96
N ALA A 77 4.90 4.34 -13.14
CA ALA A 77 5.00 4.49 -11.68
C ALA A 77 6.07 3.55 -11.08
N TRP A 78 6.11 2.30 -11.54
CA TRP A 78 7.14 1.35 -11.12
C TRP A 78 8.53 1.79 -11.57
N GLY A 79 8.71 2.14 -12.84
CA GLY A 79 9.99 2.64 -13.36
C GLY A 79 10.52 3.83 -12.55
N LYS A 80 9.64 4.76 -12.16
CA LYS A 80 10.02 5.89 -11.30
C LYS A 80 10.40 5.47 -9.88
N MET A 81 9.69 4.49 -9.31
CA MET A 81 10.07 3.91 -8.02
C MET A 81 11.44 3.23 -8.10
N GLN A 82 11.75 2.53 -9.20
CA GLN A 82 13.08 1.93 -9.39
C GLN A 82 14.19 2.98 -9.40
N GLU A 83 13.97 4.13 -10.03
CA GLU A 83 14.90 5.27 -9.97
C GLU A 83 15.09 5.77 -8.53
N ILE A 84 14.00 5.90 -7.76
CA ILE A 84 14.04 6.33 -6.34
C ILE A 84 14.83 5.31 -5.51
N ILE A 85 14.54 4.02 -5.64
CA ILE A 85 15.25 2.94 -4.93
C ILE A 85 16.74 2.98 -5.25
N LYS A 86 17.11 3.11 -6.53
CA LYS A 86 18.50 3.20 -6.96
C LYS A 86 19.20 4.44 -6.38
N ALA A 87 18.53 5.58 -6.36
CA ALA A 87 19.05 6.82 -5.78
C ALA A 87 19.29 6.71 -4.27
N GLN A 88 18.55 5.83 -3.60
CA GLN A 88 18.71 5.50 -2.17
C GLN A 88 19.62 4.27 -1.94
N HIS A 89 20.39 3.85 -2.94
CA HIS A 89 21.33 2.71 -2.90
C HIS A 89 20.68 1.33 -2.66
N GLY A 90 19.36 1.21 -2.88
CA GLY A 90 18.66 -0.08 -2.83
C GLY A 90 18.73 -0.85 -4.15
N ASN A 91 18.18 -2.08 -4.15
CA ASN A 91 18.07 -2.91 -5.37
C ASN A 91 16.84 -2.50 -6.20
N PRO A 92 16.99 -1.84 -7.35
CA PRO A 92 15.85 -1.42 -8.19
C PRO A 92 15.11 -2.60 -8.83
N ASN A 93 15.70 -3.79 -8.89
CA ASN A 93 15.10 -4.97 -9.49
C ASN A 93 14.39 -5.87 -8.46
N ILE A 94 14.18 -5.37 -7.23
CA ILE A 94 13.49 -6.12 -6.18
C ILE A 94 12.06 -6.48 -6.61
N LYS A 95 11.70 -7.75 -6.45
CA LYS A 95 10.32 -8.23 -6.63
C LYS A 95 9.63 -8.29 -5.28
N SER A 96 8.34 -7.97 -5.26
CA SER A 96 7.49 -8.11 -4.07
C SER A 96 7.62 -9.47 -3.38
N GLU A 97 7.71 -10.55 -4.17
CA GLU A 97 7.80 -11.92 -3.70
C GLU A 97 9.21 -12.37 -3.27
N GLN A 98 10.23 -11.54 -3.48
CA GLN A 98 11.59 -11.79 -2.98
C GLN A 98 11.79 -11.27 -1.55
N LEU A 99 10.83 -10.53 -0.99
CA LEU A 99 10.92 -10.04 0.38
C LEU A 99 10.80 -11.20 1.37
N GLU A 100 11.79 -11.32 2.25
CA GLU A 100 11.81 -12.32 3.31
C GLU A 100 10.83 -11.96 4.43
N LEU A 101 9.74 -12.72 4.54
CA LEU A 101 8.78 -12.59 5.65
C LEU A 101 9.24 -13.36 6.90
N ALA A 102 8.57 -13.13 8.03
CA ALA A 102 8.72 -13.94 9.24
C ALA A 102 8.63 -15.45 8.94
N LYS A 103 9.52 -16.22 9.57
CA LYS A 103 9.54 -17.68 9.51
C LYS A 103 8.45 -18.30 10.38
N ILE A 104 8.18 -17.68 11.54
CA ILE A 104 7.19 -18.13 12.51
C ILE A 104 5.90 -17.39 12.25
N LYS A 105 4.80 -18.13 12.06
CA LYS A 105 3.47 -17.58 11.80
C LYS A 105 2.44 -18.37 12.57
N LYS A 106 1.36 -17.71 12.97
CA LYS A 106 0.19 -18.35 13.55
C LYS A 106 -1.06 -17.76 12.89
N GLU A 107 -1.86 -18.63 12.27
CA GLU A 107 -3.16 -18.25 11.72
C GLU A 107 -4.22 -18.30 12.81
N ILE A 108 -5.06 -17.27 12.86
CA ILE A 108 -6.24 -17.23 13.72
C ILE A 108 -7.46 -17.45 12.83
N LYS A 109 -8.16 -18.57 13.04
CA LYS A 109 -9.35 -18.95 12.25
C LYS A 109 -10.62 -18.52 12.98
N ALA A 110 -11.68 -18.26 12.23
CA ALA A 110 -12.99 -17.99 12.82
C ALA A 110 -13.50 -19.24 13.56
N GLU A 111 -14.06 -19.05 14.74
CA GLU A 111 -14.65 -20.13 15.54
C GLU A 111 -16.00 -20.61 15.01
N LYS A 112 -16.69 -19.75 14.25
CA LYS A 112 -18.01 -20.00 13.67
C LYS A 112 -18.23 -19.16 12.41
N ASP A 113 -19.21 -19.57 11.61
CA ASP A 113 -19.64 -18.83 10.43
C ASP A 113 -20.25 -17.47 10.81
N GLY A 114 -20.06 -16.48 9.94
CA GLY A 114 -20.60 -15.14 10.15
C GLY A 114 -20.07 -14.11 9.16
N ARG A 115 -20.29 -12.84 9.46
CA ARG A 115 -19.76 -11.69 8.72
C ARG A 115 -18.99 -10.78 9.67
N VAL A 116 -17.84 -10.27 9.23
CA VAL A 116 -17.06 -9.29 9.98
C VAL A 116 -17.88 -8.00 10.09
N LYS A 117 -18.17 -7.56 11.32
CA LYS A 117 -18.92 -6.32 11.57
C LYS A 117 -18.01 -5.09 11.64
N SER A 118 -16.83 -5.25 12.21
CA SER A 118 -15.87 -4.17 12.43
C SER A 118 -14.48 -4.74 12.73
N ILE A 119 -13.44 -3.94 12.49
CA ILE A 119 -12.06 -4.26 12.82
C ILE A 119 -11.53 -3.19 13.78
N ASP A 120 -11.04 -3.60 14.95
CA ASP A 120 -10.44 -2.66 15.90
C ASP A 120 -8.96 -2.41 15.56
N MET A 121 -8.71 -1.26 14.94
CA MET A 121 -7.37 -0.82 14.56
C MET A 121 -6.42 -0.65 15.76
N LYS A 122 -6.92 -0.31 16.95
CA LYS A 122 -6.09 -0.17 18.15
C LYS A 122 -5.57 -1.53 18.58
N VAL A 123 -6.43 -2.55 18.58
CA VAL A 123 -6.05 -3.93 18.91
C VAL A 123 -5.04 -4.46 17.90
N LEU A 124 -5.27 -4.28 16.59
CA LEU A 124 -4.31 -4.70 15.56
C LEU A 124 -2.94 -4.03 15.73
N ASN A 125 -2.91 -2.73 16.03
CA ASN A 125 -1.66 -2.01 16.31
C ASN A 125 -0.96 -2.50 17.59
N VAL A 126 -1.70 -2.92 18.61
CA VAL A 126 -1.12 -3.55 19.81
C VAL A 126 -0.51 -4.90 19.42
N VAL A 127 -1.22 -5.75 18.69
CA VAL A 127 -0.71 -7.06 18.26
C VAL A 127 0.57 -6.91 17.43
N ALA A 128 0.58 -6.05 16.41
CA ALA A 128 1.76 -5.84 15.57
C ALA A 128 2.98 -5.36 16.38
N ARG A 129 2.78 -4.44 17.34
CA ARG A 129 3.85 -3.98 18.22
C ARG A 129 4.36 -5.07 19.16
N THR A 130 3.45 -5.87 19.71
CA THR A 130 3.80 -7.01 20.57
C THR A 130 4.61 -8.05 19.79
N LEU A 131 4.34 -8.22 18.49
CA LEU A 131 5.10 -9.12 17.62
C LEU A 131 6.48 -8.56 17.20
N GLY A 132 6.77 -7.29 17.50
CA GLY A 132 8.09 -6.67 17.28
C GLY A 132 8.11 -5.50 16.32
N ALA A 133 7.01 -5.17 15.65
CA ALA A 133 6.96 -4.02 14.76
C ALA A 133 7.08 -2.68 15.53
N PRO A 134 7.79 -1.66 14.99
CA PRO A 134 8.50 -1.65 13.71
C PRO A 134 9.99 -2.04 13.82
N ILE A 135 10.48 -2.47 14.99
CA ILE A 135 11.90 -2.75 15.22
C ILE A 135 12.33 -4.03 14.51
N ASP A 136 11.56 -5.11 14.68
CA ASP A 136 11.68 -6.28 13.82
C ASP A 136 10.90 -6.02 12.53
N LEU A 137 11.64 -5.78 11.45
CA LEU A 137 11.07 -5.47 10.14
C LEU A 137 10.21 -6.62 9.58
N LYS A 138 10.46 -7.86 10.03
CA LYS A 138 9.82 -9.07 9.53
C LYS A 138 8.62 -9.52 10.37
N ALA A 139 8.39 -8.89 11.53
CA ALA A 139 7.27 -9.16 12.43
C ALA A 139 5.90 -9.05 11.76
#